data_AF-A0A0F2LUG2-F1
#
_entry.id   AF-A0A0F2LUG2-F1
#
_cell.length_a   1.000
_cell.length_b   1.000
_cell.length_c   1.000
_cell.angle_alpha   90.00
_cell.angle_beta   90.00
_cell.angle_gamma   90.00
#
_symmetry.space_group_name_H-M   'P 1'
#
loop_
_entity.id
_entity.type
_entity.pdbx_description
1 polymer ?
#
loop_
_entity_poly.entity_id
_entity_poly.type
_entity_poly.pdbx_seq_one_letter_code
_entity_poly.pdbx_strand_id
1 'polypeptide(L)'
;MGEFIFKNSSLVSIYGTSGSGKTLISLQVLKEFESSVFISTEGSAYKSRVRGSFKNAYFADAMSELELLNAIFKAISLEPKVLVVDTINKIFRMSRRLEDLLHPLILLKRFSKYGKVLLIWEVSMNNKVSGEKLMRYFSGDVLRVTKSYVIGNLRKCKFRITDEGVVGCLE
;
A
#
# COMPACT_ATOMS: atom_id res chain seq x y z
N MET A 1 13.29 -1.82 -4.38
CA MET A 1 12.46 -1.35 -3.24
C MET A 1 11.53 -2.44 -2.73
N GLY A 2 10.81 -3.12 -3.61
CA GLY A 2 9.90 -4.23 -3.31
C GLY A 2 10.59 -5.39 -2.58
N GLU A 3 11.82 -5.75 -2.96
CA GLU A 3 12.58 -6.78 -2.23
C GLU A 3 12.77 -6.41 -0.76
N PHE A 4 13.17 -5.18 -0.47
CA PHE A 4 13.23 -4.70 0.90
C PHE A 4 11.85 -4.80 1.55
N ILE A 5 10.81 -4.19 0.99
CA ILE A 5 9.48 -4.16 1.62
C ILE A 5 8.98 -5.57 1.97
N PHE A 6 9.05 -6.50 1.03
CA PHE A 6 8.51 -7.86 1.16
C PHE A 6 9.50 -8.90 1.72
N LYS A 7 10.63 -8.47 2.30
CA LYS A 7 11.66 -9.38 2.82
C LYS A 7 11.13 -10.43 3.80
N ASN A 8 10.22 -10.04 4.69
CA ASN A 8 9.75 -10.89 5.80
C ASN A 8 8.32 -11.42 5.61
N SER A 9 7.55 -10.87 4.67
CA SER A 9 6.15 -11.24 4.47
C SER A 9 5.62 -10.82 3.11
N SER A 10 4.63 -11.55 2.60
CA SER A 10 3.87 -11.19 1.41
C SER A 10 2.75 -10.19 1.68
N LEU A 11 2.33 -9.97 2.94
CA LEU A 11 1.38 -8.90 3.30
C LEU A 11 2.06 -7.93 4.25
N VAL A 12 2.38 -6.75 3.73
CA VAL A 12 3.17 -5.73 4.42
C VAL A 12 2.39 -4.43 4.46
N SER A 13 2.47 -3.75 5.59
CA SER A 13 1.90 -2.42 5.76
C SER A 13 2.97 -1.36 5.85
N ILE A 14 2.73 -0.20 5.24
CA ILE A 14 3.55 1.00 5.40
C ILE A 14 2.73 2.14 6.00
N TYR A 15 3.32 2.88 6.93
CA TYR A 15 2.70 4.06 7.55
C TYR A 15 3.72 5.17 7.74
N GLY A 16 3.26 6.40 7.95
CA GLY A 16 4.13 7.56 8.08
C GLY A 16 3.35 8.86 7.95
N THR A 17 3.98 9.97 8.29
CA THR A 17 3.35 11.30 8.23
C THR A 17 2.92 11.64 6.81
N SER A 18 2.00 12.60 6.67
CA SER A 18 1.65 13.14 5.35
C SER A 18 2.90 13.70 4.66
N GLY A 19 2.99 13.51 3.34
CA GLY A 19 4.15 13.94 2.55
C GLY A 19 5.43 13.11 2.75
N SER A 20 5.43 12.02 3.52
CA SER A 20 6.63 11.17 3.70
C SER A 20 7.01 10.33 2.48
N GLY A 21 6.21 10.35 1.40
CA GLY A 21 6.51 9.60 0.16
C GLY A 21 5.89 8.21 0.06
N LYS A 22 4.95 7.84 0.95
CA LYS A 22 4.26 6.52 0.96
C LYS A 22 3.73 6.10 -0.42
N THR A 23 2.91 6.95 -1.04
CA THR A 23 2.36 6.70 -2.39
C THR A 23 3.46 6.58 -3.45
N LEU A 24 4.55 7.34 -3.36
CA LEU A 24 5.64 7.25 -4.35
C LEU A 24 6.42 5.94 -4.19
N ILE A 25 6.67 5.52 -2.94
CA ILE A 25 7.28 4.22 -2.65
C ILE A 25 6.40 3.10 -3.18
N SER A 26 5.08 3.16 -2.99
CA SER A 26 4.20 2.11 -3.51
C SER A 26 4.10 2.10 -5.02
N LEU A 27 4.09 3.27 -5.68
CA LEU A 27 4.17 3.35 -7.14
C LEU A 27 5.49 2.78 -7.66
N GLN A 28 6.61 3.02 -6.96
CA GLN A 28 7.89 2.40 -7.28
C GLN A 28 7.83 0.88 -7.12
N VAL A 29 7.21 0.39 -6.04
CA VAL A 29 7.00 -1.04 -5.84
C VAL A 29 6.26 -1.65 -7.03
N LEU A 30 5.16 -1.05 -7.50
CA LEU A 30 4.44 -1.56 -8.68
C LEU A 30 5.35 -1.71 -9.91
N LYS A 31 6.21 -0.72 -10.18
CA LYS A 31 7.12 -0.71 -11.33
C LYS A 31 8.12 -1.87 -11.33
N GLU A 32 8.42 -2.43 -10.15
CA GLU A 32 9.37 -3.55 -10.00
C GLU A 32 8.74 -4.92 -10.26
N PHE A 33 7.42 -4.99 -10.53
CA PHE A 33 6.72 -6.24 -10.80
C PHE A 33 6.13 -6.28 -12.22
N GLU A 34 6.13 -7.47 -12.80
CA GLU A 34 5.65 -7.72 -14.17
C GLU A 34 4.14 -7.58 -14.34
N SER A 35 3.35 -7.74 -13.28
CA SER A 35 1.90 -7.53 -13.26
C SER A 35 1.51 -7.00 -11.90
N SER A 36 0.84 -5.85 -11.89
CA SER A 36 0.57 -5.11 -10.66
C SER A 36 -0.77 -4.40 -10.68
N VAL A 37 -1.37 -4.22 -9.50
CA VAL A 37 -2.62 -3.46 -9.34
C VAL A 37 -2.46 -2.45 -8.21
N PHE A 38 -2.94 -1.23 -8.44
CA PHE A 38 -3.03 -0.17 -7.45
C PHE A 38 -4.49 0.25 -7.27
N ILE A 39 -4.98 0.16 -6.04
CA ILE A 39 -6.31 0.60 -5.66
C ILE A 39 -6.16 1.83 -4.77
N SER A 40 -6.70 2.97 -5.19
CA SER A 40 -6.70 4.18 -4.39
C SER A 40 -8.06 4.45 -3.74
N THR A 41 -8.07 4.66 -2.43
CA THR A 41 -9.22 5.24 -1.72
C THR A 41 -9.14 6.76 -1.61
N GLU A 42 -8.01 7.34 -2.02
CA GLU A 42 -7.77 8.79 -2.07
C GLU A 42 -8.22 9.42 -3.40
N GLY A 43 -8.83 8.63 -4.29
CA GLY A 43 -9.23 9.07 -5.62
C GLY A 43 -8.02 9.33 -6.53
N SER A 44 -8.12 10.33 -7.40
CA SER A 44 -7.13 10.56 -8.47
C SER A 44 -5.81 11.22 -8.05
N ALA A 45 -5.54 11.40 -6.75
CA ALA A 45 -4.36 12.13 -6.27
C ALA A 45 -3.03 11.54 -6.76
N TYR A 46 -2.96 10.22 -6.93
CA TYR A 46 -1.78 9.53 -7.45
C TYR A 46 -1.55 9.79 -8.94
N LYS A 47 -2.59 10.12 -9.74
CA LYS A 47 -2.50 10.21 -11.21
C LYS A 47 -1.45 11.23 -11.67
N SER A 48 -1.30 12.34 -10.95
CA SER A 48 -0.26 13.36 -11.21
C SER A 48 1.18 12.84 -11.09
N ARG A 49 1.38 11.74 -10.33
CA ARG A 49 2.66 11.08 -10.04
C ARG A 49 2.91 9.86 -10.92
N VAL A 50 1.88 9.39 -11.63
CA VAL A 50 2.00 8.38 -12.67
C VAL A 50 2.53 9.08 -13.93
N ARG A 51 3.83 9.42 -13.92
CA ARG A 51 4.55 9.89 -15.11
C ARG A 51 5.40 8.75 -15.64
N GLY A 52 5.31 8.48 -16.94
CA GLY A 52 6.02 7.40 -17.63
C GLY A 52 5.25 6.09 -17.78
N SER A 53 5.94 5.06 -18.24
CA SER A 53 5.35 3.78 -18.66
C SER A 53 5.09 2.84 -17.47
N PHE A 54 3.83 2.73 -17.06
CA PHE A 54 3.31 1.66 -16.19
C PHE A 54 2.64 0.57 -17.04
N LYS A 55 3.36 0.03 -18.04
CA LYS A 55 2.81 -0.87 -19.07
C LYS A 55 2.04 -2.07 -18.50
N ASN A 56 2.39 -2.53 -17.31
CA ASN A 56 1.78 -3.70 -16.68
C ASN A 56 1.17 -3.41 -15.29
N ALA A 57 0.70 -2.17 -15.08
CA ALA A 57 -0.01 -1.81 -13.87
C ALA A 57 -1.44 -1.37 -14.17
N TYR A 58 -2.40 -1.96 -13.47
CA TYR A 58 -3.79 -1.50 -13.47
C TYR A 58 -4.04 -0.58 -12.29
N PHE A 59 -4.84 0.46 -12.53
CA PHE A 59 -5.19 1.45 -11.51
C PHE A 59 -6.71 1.50 -11.35
N ALA A 60 -7.17 1.51 -10.10
CA ALA A 60 -8.57 1.63 -9.75
C ALA A 60 -8.74 2.66 -8.62
N ASP A 61 -9.85 3.39 -8.66
CA ASP A 61 -10.26 4.32 -7.62
C ASP A 61 -11.46 3.69 -6.89
N ALA A 62 -11.50 3.77 -5.55
CA ALA A 62 -12.55 3.19 -4.72
C ALA A 62 -12.91 4.11 -3.54
N MET A 63 -14.05 4.80 -3.63
CA MET A 63 -14.48 5.83 -2.69
C MET A 63 -15.48 5.32 -1.65
N SER A 64 -15.97 4.10 -1.81
CA SER A 64 -16.89 3.42 -0.88
C SER A 64 -16.41 2.01 -0.53
N GLU A 65 -16.98 1.43 0.53
CA GLU A 65 -16.71 0.04 0.94
C GLU A 65 -16.98 -0.94 -0.21
N LEU A 66 -18.14 -0.81 -0.87
CA LEU A 66 -18.54 -1.69 -1.96
C LEU A 66 -17.59 -1.56 -3.17
N GLU A 67 -17.18 -0.33 -3.50
CA GLU A 67 -16.20 -0.10 -4.56
C GLU A 67 -14.84 -0.72 -4.22
N LEU A 68 -14.38 -0.61 -2.97
CA LEU A 68 -13.12 -1.19 -2.53
C LEU A 68 -13.15 -2.71 -2.62
N LEU A 69 -14.23 -3.34 -2.14
CA LEU A 69 -14.41 -4.79 -2.25
C LEU A 69 -14.45 -5.24 -3.72
N ASN A 70 -15.22 -4.55 -4.56
CA ASN A 70 -15.29 -4.86 -6.00
C ASN A 70 -13.93 -4.69 -6.69
N ALA A 71 -13.18 -3.65 -6.36
CA ALA A 71 -11.83 -3.42 -6.88
C ALA A 71 -10.88 -4.54 -6.45
N ILE A 72 -10.94 -4.97 -5.18
CA ILE A 72 -10.14 -6.09 -4.67
C ILE A 72 -10.52 -7.40 -5.39
N PHE A 73 -11.80 -7.72 -5.57
CA PHE A 73 -12.22 -8.92 -6.28
C PHE A 73 -11.73 -8.93 -7.73
N LYS A 74 -11.94 -7.84 -8.47
CA LYS A 74 -11.43 -7.70 -9.84
C LYS A 74 -9.92 -7.82 -9.89
N ALA A 75 -9.21 -7.19 -8.95
CA ALA A 75 -7.76 -7.28 -8.86
C ALA A 75 -7.29 -8.72 -8.62
N ILE A 76 -7.93 -9.47 -7.72
CA ILE A 76 -7.60 -10.87 -7.46
C ILE A 76 -7.80 -11.73 -8.71
N SER A 77 -8.86 -11.51 -9.48
CA SER A 77 -9.13 -12.23 -10.74
C SER A 77 -8.09 -11.98 -11.83
N LEU A 78 -7.33 -10.89 -11.76
CA LEU A 78 -6.21 -10.61 -12.66
C LEU A 78 -4.90 -11.32 -12.25
N GLU A 79 -4.89 -11.98 -11.09
CA GLU A 79 -3.74 -12.69 -10.53
C GLU A 79 -2.42 -11.87 -10.54
N PRO A 80 -2.41 -10.61 -10.08
CA PRO A 80 -1.21 -9.79 -10.16
C PRO A 80 -0.12 -10.32 -9.22
N LYS A 81 1.15 -10.01 -9.54
CA LYS A 81 2.27 -10.34 -8.64
C LYS A 81 2.26 -9.44 -7.40
N VAL A 82 1.74 -8.22 -7.52
CA VAL A 82 1.59 -7.29 -6.40
C VAL A 82 0.29 -6.50 -6.48
N LEU A 83 -0.38 -6.35 -5.33
CA LEU A 83 -1.57 -5.52 -5.14
C LEU A 83 -1.28 -4.47 -4.07
N VAL A 84 -1.49 -3.20 -4.38
CA VAL A 84 -1.33 -2.08 -3.47
C VAL A 84 -2.70 -1.47 -3.14
N VAL A 85 -2.95 -1.13 -1.87
CA VAL A 85 -4.12 -0.35 -1.45
C VAL A 85 -3.69 0.94 -0.73
N ASP A 86 -4.02 2.10 -1.30
CA ASP A 86 -3.63 3.43 -0.81
C ASP A 86 -4.84 4.38 -0.63
N THR A 87 -5.38 4.61 0.57
CA THR A 87 -5.03 4.05 1.88
C THR A 87 -6.10 3.04 2.34
N ILE A 88 -5.72 2.00 3.06
CA ILE A 88 -6.66 0.92 3.44
C ILE A 88 -7.67 1.36 4.51
N ASN A 89 -7.32 2.34 5.35
CA ASN A 89 -8.11 2.70 6.54
C ASN A 89 -8.95 3.97 6.40
N LYS A 90 -9.01 4.59 5.22
CA LYS A 90 -9.78 5.82 4.99
C LYS A 90 -11.28 5.63 5.16
N ILE A 91 -11.86 4.64 4.46
CA ILE A 91 -13.30 4.36 4.49
C ILE A 91 -13.73 4.04 5.93
N PHE A 92 -12.99 3.16 6.62
CA PHE A 92 -13.18 2.85 8.04
C PHE A 92 -13.10 4.08 8.95
N ARG A 93 -12.17 4.99 8.70
CA ARG A 93 -12.05 6.22 9.51
C ARG A 93 -13.31 7.09 9.41
N MET A 94 -13.94 7.11 8.24
CA MET A 94 -15.16 7.89 7.99
C MET A 94 -16.39 7.19 8.59
N SER A 95 -16.56 5.89 8.34
CA SER A 95 -17.77 5.16 8.73
C SER A 95 -17.77 4.64 10.16
N ARG A 96 -16.59 4.35 10.73
CA ARG A 96 -16.37 3.66 12.01
C ARG A 96 -16.92 2.23 12.11
N ARG A 97 -17.42 1.67 11.01
CA ARG A 97 -17.92 0.28 10.94
C ARG A 97 -16.77 -0.68 10.73
N LEU A 98 -16.62 -1.67 11.61
CA LEU A 98 -15.46 -2.57 11.61
C LEU A 98 -15.32 -3.35 10.30
N GLU A 99 -16.46 -3.70 9.72
CA GLU A 99 -16.63 -4.46 8.48
C GLU A 99 -15.91 -3.81 7.31
N ASP A 100 -15.96 -2.47 7.23
CA ASP A 100 -15.34 -1.66 6.19
C ASP A 100 -13.80 -1.78 6.17
N LEU A 101 -13.19 -2.27 7.25
CA LEU A 101 -11.77 -2.61 7.31
C LEU A 101 -11.53 -4.11 7.32
N LEU A 102 -12.35 -4.86 8.06
CA LEU A 102 -12.17 -6.29 8.28
C LEU A 102 -12.34 -7.10 6.99
N HIS A 103 -13.39 -6.85 6.20
CA HIS A 103 -13.64 -7.62 4.99
C HIS A 103 -12.52 -7.44 3.94
N PRO A 104 -12.08 -6.21 3.62
CA PRO A 104 -10.91 -6.01 2.75
C PRO A 104 -9.66 -6.74 3.26
N LEU A 105 -9.35 -6.65 4.55
CA LEU A 105 -8.16 -7.28 5.12
C LEU A 105 -8.18 -8.81 5.02
N ILE A 106 -9.34 -9.45 5.23
CA ILE A 106 -9.50 -10.91 5.08
C ILE A 106 -9.21 -11.33 3.63
N LEU A 107 -9.79 -10.64 2.66
CA LEU A 107 -9.59 -10.95 1.24
C LEU A 107 -8.12 -10.78 0.83
N LEU A 108 -7.52 -9.65 1.22
CA LEU A 108 -6.12 -9.34 0.91
C LEU A 108 -5.16 -10.33 1.57
N LYS A 109 -5.44 -10.77 2.81
CA LYS A 109 -4.67 -11.82 3.49
C LYS A 109 -4.78 -13.17 2.80
N ARG A 110 -5.94 -13.50 2.24
CA ARG A 110 -6.11 -14.73 1.46
C ARG A 110 -5.31 -14.66 0.16
N PHE A 111 -5.39 -13.53 -0.55
CA PHE A 111 -4.63 -13.29 -1.76
C PHE A 111 -3.10 -13.30 -1.52
N SER A 112 -2.63 -12.81 -0.37
CA SER A 112 -1.20 -12.77 -0.05
C SER A 112 -0.52 -14.13 0.07
N LYS A 113 -1.28 -15.24 -0.01
CA LYS A 113 -0.74 -16.60 -0.13
C LYS A 113 -0.18 -16.88 -1.53
N TYR A 114 -0.60 -16.12 -2.54
CA TYR A 114 -0.26 -16.31 -3.95
C TYR A 114 0.47 -15.10 -4.54
N GLY A 115 0.09 -13.88 -4.14
CA GLY A 115 0.71 -12.63 -4.54
C GLY A 115 1.27 -11.83 -3.36
N LYS A 116 1.80 -10.65 -3.65
CA LYS A 116 2.24 -9.68 -2.64
C LYS A 116 1.18 -8.59 -2.43
N VAL A 117 1.02 -8.13 -1.20
CA VAL A 117 0.07 -7.07 -0.81
C VAL A 117 0.80 -6.00 -0.03
N LEU A 118 0.73 -4.77 -0.51
CA LEU A 118 1.21 -3.59 0.20
C LEU A 118 0.03 -2.71 0.62
N LEU A 119 -0.17 -2.57 1.93
CA LEU A 119 -1.19 -1.68 2.49
C LEU A 119 -0.56 -0.36 2.90
N ILE A 120 -1.18 0.76 2.54
CA ILE A 120 -0.79 2.07 3.07
C ILE A 120 -1.78 2.51 4.13
N TRP A 121 -1.23 2.93 5.28
CA TRP A 121 -2.02 3.47 6.37
C TRP A 121 -1.96 4.99 6.37
N GLU A 122 -3.12 5.61 6.51
CA GLU A 122 -3.22 7.01 6.89
C GLU A 122 -3.03 7.16 8.40
N VAL A 123 -2.22 8.14 8.80
CA VAL A 123 -1.94 8.50 10.19
C VAL A 123 -2.62 9.83 10.48
N SER A 124 -3.40 9.92 11.56
CA SER A 124 -4.04 11.17 11.99
C SER A 124 -3.04 12.14 12.63
N MET A 125 -3.44 13.42 12.76
CA MET A 125 -2.58 14.49 13.27
C MET A 125 -2.00 14.23 14.68
N ASN A 126 -2.68 13.43 15.50
CA ASN A 126 -2.21 13.00 16.82
C ASN A 126 -1.36 11.71 16.79
N ASN A 127 -0.77 11.37 15.64
CA ASN A 127 0.03 10.16 15.41
C ASN A 127 -0.71 8.83 15.66
N LYS A 128 -2.04 8.84 15.69
CA LYS A 128 -2.85 7.60 15.80
C LYS A 128 -3.15 7.04 14.43
N VAL A 129 -3.35 5.73 14.36
CA VAL A 129 -3.80 5.03 13.15
C VAL A 129 -5.13 4.35 13.45
N SER A 130 -6.19 4.78 12.77
CA SER A 130 -7.50 4.12 12.87
C SER A 130 -7.38 2.69 12.38
N GLY A 131 -7.79 1.72 13.22
CA GLY A 131 -7.78 0.30 12.88
C GLY A 131 -6.42 -0.38 13.06
N GLU A 132 -5.44 0.27 13.72
CA GLU A 132 -4.07 -0.22 13.86
C GLU A 132 -3.98 -1.65 14.37
N LYS A 133 -4.67 -1.98 15.47
CA LYS A 133 -4.64 -3.33 16.07
C LYS A 133 -5.04 -4.40 15.05
N LEU A 134 -6.07 -4.13 14.24
CA LEU A 134 -6.54 -5.05 13.23
C LEU A 134 -5.54 -5.14 12.07
N MET A 135 -5.09 -4.01 11.53
CA MET A 135 -4.14 -4.02 10.40
C MET A 135 -2.80 -4.68 10.78
N ARG A 136 -2.32 -4.49 12.01
CA ARG A 136 -1.15 -5.19 12.56
C ARG A 136 -1.36 -6.70 12.62
N TYR A 137 -2.53 -7.16 13.07
CA TYR A 137 -2.84 -8.59 13.14
C TYR A 137 -2.76 -9.28 11.78
N PHE A 138 -3.21 -8.62 10.71
CA PHE A 138 -3.15 -9.19 9.36
C PHE A 138 -1.76 -9.10 8.71
N SER A 139 -1.01 -8.03 9.00
CA SER A 139 0.30 -7.75 8.42
C SER A 139 1.40 -8.62 9.02
N GLY A 140 2.20 -9.26 8.17
CA GLY A 140 3.40 -9.96 8.65
C GLY A 140 4.57 -9.00 8.88
N ASP A 141 4.53 -7.80 8.30
CA ASP A 141 5.48 -6.73 8.58
C ASP A 141 4.80 -5.36 8.53
N VAL A 142 5.26 -4.44 9.37
CA VAL A 142 4.78 -3.05 9.45
C VAL A 142 5.98 -2.12 9.46
N LEU A 143 6.11 -1.34 8.39
CA LEU A 143 7.25 -0.46 8.15
C LEU A 143 6.85 1.00 8.27
N ARG A 144 7.69 1.80 8.94
CA ARG A 144 7.57 3.25 9.03
C ARG A 144 8.32 3.90 7.88
N VAL A 145 7.62 4.76 7.14
CA VAL A 145 8.16 5.62 6.10
C VAL A 145 8.40 7.01 6.67
N THR A 146 9.64 7.45 6.62
CA THR A 146 10.07 8.83 6.89
C THR A 146 10.39 9.54 5.57
N LYS A 147 10.85 10.79 5.60
CA LYS A 147 11.24 11.51 4.36
C LYS A 147 12.40 10.86 3.58
N SER A 148 13.20 10.01 4.24
CA SER A 148 14.44 9.49 3.66
C SER A 148 14.68 8.00 3.92
N TYR A 149 13.87 7.37 4.76
CA TYR A 149 14.05 5.98 5.16
C TYR A 149 12.73 5.23 5.23
N VAL A 150 12.77 3.96 4.83
CA VAL A 150 11.80 2.93 5.22
C VAL A 150 12.44 2.09 6.33
N ILE A 151 11.77 1.99 7.48
CA ILE A 151 12.33 1.41 8.71
C ILE A 151 11.33 0.43 9.34
N GLY A 152 11.79 -0.74 9.76
CA GLY A 152 11.00 -1.68 10.57
C GLY A 152 11.79 -2.97 10.79
N ASN A 153 11.44 -3.81 11.76
CA ASN A 153 12.10 -5.11 11.99
C ASN A 153 13.65 -5.06 11.97
N LEU A 154 14.25 -4.09 12.68
CA LEU A 154 15.70 -3.86 12.77
C LEU A 154 16.41 -3.61 11.42
N ARG A 155 15.66 -3.37 10.34
CA ARG A 155 16.17 -3.04 9.02
C ARG A 155 15.79 -1.62 8.63
N LYS A 156 16.70 -0.97 7.90
CA LYS A 156 16.50 0.38 7.35
C LYS A 156 16.91 0.37 5.88
N CYS A 157 16.16 1.08 5.06
CA CYS A 157 16.45 1.29 3.65
C CYS A 157 16.34 2.79 3.39
N LYS A 158 17.49 3.43 3.14
CA LYS A 158 17.56 4.84 2.74
C LYS A 158 17.03 4.96 1.31
N PHE A 159 16.20 5.96 1.05
CA PHE A 159 15.65 6.20 -0.27
C PHE A 159 15.72 7.67 -0.64
N ARG A 160 15.70 7.93 -1.95
CA ARG A 160 15.60 9.26 -2.53
C ARG A 160 14.50 9.26 -3.58
N ILE A 161 13.66 10.29 -3.54
CA ILE A 161 12.66 10.56 -4.59
C ILE A 161 13.38 11.39 -5.67
N THR A 162 13.26 10.96 -6.91
CA THR A 162 13.76 11.65 -8.11
C THR A 162 12.62 11.85 -9.10
N ASP A 163 12.87 12.56 -10.20
CA ASP A 163 11.87 12.75 -11.26
C ASP A 163 11.47 11.44 -11.94
N GLU A 164 12.34 10.42 -11.90
CA GLU A 164 12.12 9.10 -12.50
C GLU A 164 11.36 8.13 -11.58
N GLY A 165 11.31 8.42 -10.26
CA GLY A 165 10.64 7.57 -9.28
C GLY A 165 11.35 7.56 -7.93
N VAL A 166 11.40 6.38 -7.29
CA VAL A 166 12.06 6.22 -6.00
C VAL A 166 13.27 5.31 -6.16
N VAL A 167 14.46 5.81 -5.84
CA VAL A 167 15.67 5.00 -5.72
C VAL A 167 15.80 4.55 -4.27
N GLY A 168 15.75 3.24 -4.05
CA GLY A 168 15.71 2.64 -2.72
C GLY A 168 16.99 1.91 -2.35
N CYS A 169 17.21 1.82 -1.04
CA CYS A 169 18.26 1.08 -0.36
C CYS A 169 19.66 1.52 -0.78
N LEU A 170 19.79 2.85 -0.84
CA LEU A 170 21.05 3.55 -0.96
C LEU A 170 21.91 3.30 0.29
N GLU A 171 23.23 3.25 0.08
CA GLU A 171 24.22 3.23 1.16
C GLU A 171 24.19 4.53 2.01
#